data_AF-A0A7S0DDB4-F1
#
_entry.id   AF-A0A7S0DDB4-F1
#
_cell.length_a   1.000
_cell.length_b   1.000
_cell.length_c   1.000
_cell.angle_alpha   90.00
_cell.angle_beta   90.00
_cell.angle_gamma   90.00
#
_symmetry.space_group_name_H-M   'P 1'
#
loop_
_entity.id
_entity.type
_entity.pdbx_description
1 polymer ?
#
loop_
_entity_poly.entity_id
_entity_poly.type
_entity_poly.pdbx_seq_one_letter_code
_entity_poly.pdbx_strand_id
1 'polypeptide(L)'
;CRLTRMDVDPALRACRASLRELNLSSNQIARLEGFPALPELRVLDLTNNRLESLAGIDEGAPALTRLLVSRNALRTLHALGVPRADAKPWTLEHLDARDNALKSFADIAAGLGAVTSLK
;
A
#
# COMPACT_ATOMS: atom_id res chain seq x y z
N CYS A 1 2.94 12.93 -17.21
CA CYS A 1 2.91 11.46 -17.26
C CYS A 1 1.88 10.98 -16.24
N ARG A 2 0.98 10.05 -16.55
CA ARG A 2 0.05 9.47 -15.57
C ARG A 2 0.40 8.00 -15.38
N LEU A 3 0.71 7.59 -14.17
CA LEU A 3 1.05 6.20 -13.86
C LEU A 3 -0.24 5.36 -13.81
N THR A 4 -0.34 4.30 -14.62
CA THR A 4 -1.51 3.40 -14.65
C THR A 4 -1.25 2.06 -13.94
N ARG A 5 0.02 1.74 -13.70
CA ARG A 5 0.51 0.58 -12.96
C ARG A 5 1.80 0.97 -12.23
N MET A 6 2.16 0.21 -11.19
CA MET A 6 3.45 0.33 -10.49
C MET A 6 4.64 -0.21 -11.31
N ASP A 7 4.64 -0.04 -12.63
CA ASP A 7 5.85 -0.29 -13.43
C ASP A 7 6.89 0.74 -13.03
N VAL A 8 7.86 0.28 -12.25
CA VAL A 8 8.72 1.14 -11.46
C VAL A 8 9.65 1.97 -12.35
N ASP A 9 9.63 3.28 -12.11
CA ASP A 9 10.61 4.22 -12.61
C ASP A 9 12.04 3.79 -12.19
N PRO A 10 13.00 3.66 -13.12
CA PRO A 10 14.40 3.39 -12.82
C PRO A 10 14.98 4.29 -11.70
N ALA A 11 14.48 5.51 -11.54
CA ALA A 11 14.89 6.43 -10.48
C ALA A 11 14.62 5.89 -9.06
N LEU A 12 13.52 5.16 -8.85
CA LEU A 12 13.22 4.57 -7.53
C LEU A 12 14.20 3.45 -7.17
N ARG A 13 14.77 2.76 -8.17
CA ARG A 13 15.80 1.73 -7.94
C ARG A 13 17.10 2.34 -7.42
N ALA A 14 17.45 3.55 -7.85
CA ALA A 14 18.66 4.24 -7.42
C ALA A 14 18.62 4.65 -5.93
N CYS A 15 17.44 5.04 -5.43
CA CYS A 15 17.26 5.50 -4.05
C CYS A 15 16.56 4.48 -3.13
N ARG A 16 16.44 3.22 -3.56
CA ARG A 16 15.64 2.20 -2.85
C ARG A 16 16.00 2.00 -1.38
N ALA A 17 17.28 2.19 -1.03
CA ALA A 17 17.81 1.96 0.31
C ALA A 17 17.66 3.18 1.24
N SER A 18 17.21 4.34 0.73
CA SER A 18 17.08 5.58 1.52
C SER A 18 15.70 6.22 1.43
N LEU A 19 14.85 5.78 0.49
CA LEU A 19 13.52 6.34 0.30
C LEU A 19 12.61 5.99 1.48
N ARG A 20 12.17 7.03 2.21
CA ARG A 20 11.29 6.89 3.39
C ARG A 20 9.85 7.29 3.12
N GLU A 21 9.64 8.18 2.16
CA GLU A 21 8.31 8.69 1.81
C GLU A 21 8.14 8.64 0.29
N LEU A 22 7.02 8.10 -0.17
CA LEU A 22 6.68 8.00 -1.58
C LEU A 22 5.26 8.50 -1.80
N ASN A 23 5.13 9.57 -2.58
CA ASN A 23 3.84 10.14 -2.96
C ASN A 23 3.52 9.78 -4.43
N LEU A 24 2.47 8.98 -4.61
CA LEU A 24 1.91 8.58 -5.89
C LEU A 24 0.43 8.98 -5.99
N SER A 25 -0.01 9.93 -5.17
CA SER A 25 -1.38 10.41 -5.16
C SER A 25 -1.79 11.03 -6.51
N SER A 26 -3.09 11.01 -6.80
CA SER A 26 -3.66 11.61 -8.02
C SER A 26 -3.09 11.06 -9.34
N ASN A 27 -2.73 9.78 -9.34
CA ASN A 27 -2.38 9.04 -10.55
C ASN A 27 -3.57 8.19 -11.03
N GLN A 28 -3.32 7.23 -11.92
CA GLN A 28 -4.34 6.31 -12.44
C GLN A 28 -3.96 4.86 -12.12
N ILE A 29 -3.20 4.64 -11.05
CA ILE A 29 -2.65 3.33 -10.70
C ILE A 29 -3.81 2.40 -10.36
N ALA A 30 -3.96 1.35 -11.17
CA ALA A 30 -5.00 0.34 -10.98
C ALA A 30 -4.46 -0.92 -10.26
N ARG A 31 -3.15 -1.18 -10.39
CA ARG A 31 -2.48 -2.36 -9.82
C ARG A 31 -1.10 -2.00 -9.28
N LEU A 32 -0.71 -2.64 -8.18
CA LEU A 32 0.61 -2.53 -7.55
C LEU A 32 1.59 -3.63 -8.01
N GLU A 33 1.28 -4.35 -9.08
CA GLU A 33 2.20 -5.33 -9.67
C GLU A 33 3.56 -4.69 -9.98
N GLY A 34 4.64 -5.38 -9.59
CA GLY A 34 6.00 -4.90 -9.79
C GLY A 34 6.47 -3.85 -8.78
N PHE A 35 5.75 -3.61 -7.68
CA PHE A 35 6.17 -2.69 -6.62
C PHE A 35 7.63 -2.94 -6.19
N PRO A 36 8.49 -1.92 -6.14
CA PRO A 36 9.92 -2.12 -5.86
C PRO A 36 10.16 -2.48 -4.39
N ALA A 37 11.24 -3.23 -4.15
CA ALA A 37 11.77 -3.40 -2.80
C ALA A 37 12.33 -2.06 -2.28
N LEU A 38 11.59 -1.43 -1.37
CA LEU A 38 11.87 -0.19 -0.67
C LEU A 38 11.94 -0.48 0.85
N PRO A 39 13.04 -1.09 1.32
CA PRO A 39 13.18 -1.58 2.70
C PRO A 39 13.05 -0.49 3.78
N GLU A 40 13.29 0.77 3.44
CA GLU A 40 13.22 1.89 4.37
C GLU A 40 11.94 2.72 4.26
N LEU A 41 11.00 2.34 3.37
CA LEU A 41 9.78 3.11 3.14
C LEU A 41 8.87 3.07 4.37
N ARG A 42 8.54 4.25 4.91
CA ARG A 42 7.67 4.45 6.08
C ARG A 42 6.30 4.98 5.69
N VAL A 43 6.24 5.88 4.71
CA VAL A 43 5.01 6.55 4.27
C VAL A 43 4.78 6.30 2.79
N LEU A 44 3.59 5.79 2.46
CA LEU A 44 3.13 5.63 1.08
C LEU A 44 1.78 6.30 0.90
N ASP A 45 1.73 7.26 -0.02
CA ASP A 45 0.50 7.94 -0.43
C ASP A 45 0.07 7.49 -1.82
N LEU A 46 -1.07 6.80 -1.87
CA LEU A 46 -1.76 6.31 -3.06
C LEU A 46 -3.17 6.93 -3.16
N THR A 47 -3.45 8.02 -2.45
CA THR A 47 -4.76 8.67 -2.46
C THR A 47 -5.16 9.08 -3.88
N ASN A 48 -6.45 8.94 -4.22
CA ASN A 48 -6.99 9.34 -5.51
C ASN A 48 -6.34 8.57 -6.68
N ASN A 49 -6.39 7.24 -6.62
CA ASN A 49 -5.97 6.32 -7.68
C ASN A 49 -7.15 5.41 -8.08
N ARG A 50 -6.88 4.27 -8.72
CA ARG A 50 -7.90 3.32 -9.21
C ARG A 50 -7.68 1.90 -8.67
N LEU A 51 -7.05 1.79 -7.50
CA LEU A 51 -6.69 0.49 -6.92
C LEU A 51 -7.94 -0.29 -6.51
N GLU A 52 -8.03 -1.55 -6.93
CA GLU A 52 -9.08 -2.49 -6.48
C GLU A 52 -8.57 -3.43 -5.37
N SER A 53 -7.25 -3.59 -5.27
CA SER A 53 -6.56 -4.42 -4.28
C SER A 53 -5.18 -3.81 -3.95
N LEU A 54 -4.65 -4.17 -2.78
CA LEU A 54 -3.29 -3.84 -2.36
C LEU A 54 -2.28 -4.97 -2.62
N ALA A 55 -2.67 -6.03 -3.34
CA ALA A 55 -1.77 -7.13 -3.68
C ALA A 55 -0.49 -6.63 -4.40
N GLY A 56 0.68 -7.11 -3.98
CA GLY A 56 1.98 -6.77 -4.54
C GLY A 56 2.80 -5.77 -3.70
N ILE A 57 2.22 -5.15 -2.67
CA ILE A 57 2.95 -4.25 -1.75
C ILE A 57 3.69 -4.98 -0.63
N ASP A 58 3.27 -6.21 -0.35
CA ASP A 58 3.67 -7.09 0.75
C ASP A 58 5.17 -7.44 0.74
N GLU A 59 5.75 -7.68 -0.43
CA GLU A 59 7.18 -7.96 -0.58
C GLU A 59 8.04 -6.68 -0.66
N GLY A 60 7.41 -5.55 -0.98
CA GLY A 60 8.11 -4.33 -1.39
C GLY A 60 8.39 -3.33 -0.28
N ALA A 61 7.51 -3.19 0.73
CA ALA A 61 7.63 -2.12 1.73
C ALA A 61 7.56 -2.66 3.18
N PRO A 62 8.58 -3.41 3.65
CA PRO A 62 8.55 -4.07 4.94
C PRO A 62 8.45 -3.09 6.14
N ALA A 63 8.92 -1.87 5.93
CA ALA A 63 9.06 -0.84 6.95
C ALA A 63 7.84 0.06 7.15
N LEU A 64 6.77 -0.12 6.36
CA LEU A 64 5.68 0.86 6.27
C LEU A 64 4.94 1.03 7.59
N THR A 65 4.77 2.30 7.99
CA THR A 65 4.00 2.69 9.19
C THR A 65 2.76 3.50 8.84
N ARG A 66 2.75 4.17 7.67
CA ARG A 66 1.64 5.00 7.21
C ARG A 66 1.26 4.69 5.77
N LEU A 67 0.00 4.32 5.56
CA LEU A 67 -0.55 4.00 4.25
C LEU A 67 -1.82 4.83 3.99
N LEU A 68 -1.78 5.66 2.94
CA LEU A 68 -2.93 6.46 2.51
C LEU A 68 -3.43 5.90 1.18
N VAL A 69 -4.63 5.32 1.19
CA VAL A 69 -5.25 4.68 0.02
C VAL A 69 -6.69 5.17 -0.17
N SER A 70 -7.00 6.35 0.38
CA SER A 70 -8.32 6.94 0.24
C SER A 70 -8.66 7.29 -1.21
N ARG A 71 -9.94 7.28 -1.56
CA ARG A 71 -10.42 7.56 -2.93
C ARG A 71 -9.81 6.60 -3.95
N ASN A 72 -10.00 5.31 -3.68
CA ASN A 72 -9.68 4.21 -4.59
C ASN A 72 -10.94 3.32 -4.75
N ALA A 73 -10.80 2.13 -5.29
CA ALA A 73 -11.87 1.16 -5.47
C ALA A 73 -11.62 -0.13 -4.67
N LEU A 74 -10.88 -0.05 -3.56
CA LEU A 74 -10.47 -1.23 -2.78
C LEU A 74 -11.71 -1.97 -2.26
N ARG A 75 -11.77 -3.27 -2.55
CA ARG A 75 -12.84 -4.17 -2.07
C ARG A 75 -12.42 -5.04 -0.90
N THR A 76 -11.12 -5.07 -0.60
CA THR A 76 -10.56 -5.88 0.49
C THR A 76 -9.25 -5.28 0.98
N LEU A 77 -8.95 -5.48 2.28
CA LEU A 77 -7.65 -5.20 2.91
C LEU A 77 -6.85 -6.48 3.20
N HIS A 78 -7.26 -7.64 2.68
CA HIS A 78 -6.64 -8.93 2.99
C HIS A 78 -5.16 -9.00 2.65
N ALA A 79 -4.70 -8.25 1.64
CA ALA A 79 -3.28 -8.17 1.30
C ALA A 79 -2.40 -7.64 2.45
N LEU A 80 -2.99 -6.90 3.41
CA LEU A 80 -2.29 -6.48 4.62
C LEU A 80 -2.20 -7.61 5.67
N GLY A 81 -3.04 -8.63 5.57
CA GLY A 81 -3.04 -9.79 6.45
C GLY A 81 -2.13 -10.94 6.01
N VAL A 82 -1.62 -10.89 4.78
CA VAL A 82 -0.74 -11.93 4.25
C VAL A 82 0.63 -11.81 4.93
N PRO A 83 1.14 -12.87 5.57
CA PRO A 83 2.48 -12.87 6.15
C PRO A 83 3.53 -12.65 5.08
N ARG A 84 4.47 -11.74 5.35
CA ARG A 84 5.64 -11.53 4.49
C ARG A 84 6.58 -12.73 4.55
N ALA A 85 7.49 -12.83 3.60
CA ALA A 85 8.52 -13.87 3.59
C ALA A 85 9.34 -13.95 4.90
N ASP A 86 9.41 -12.86 5.66
CA ASP A 86 10.06 -12.73 6.98
C ASP A 86 9.09 -12.83 8.18
N ALA A 87 7.86 -13.29 7.97
CA ALA A 87 6.81 -13.57 8.98
C ALA A 87 6.41 -12.39 9.88
N LYS A 88 6.95 -11.18 9.68
CA LYS A 88 6.63 -10.03 10.52
C LYS A 88 5.33 -9.38 10.05
N PRO A 89 4.34 -9.18 10.95
CA PRO A 89 3.14 -8.45 10.59
C PRO A 89 3.49 -7.00 10.26
N TRP A 90 2.65 -6.37 9.44
CA TRP A 90 2.70 -4.94 9.24
C TRP A 90 2.61 -4.22 10.60
N THR A 91 3.39 -3.14 10.73
CA THR A 91 3.35 -2.27 11.90
C THR A 91 2.73 -0.93 11.50
N LEU A 92 1.55 -0.96 10.85
CA LEU A 92 0.91 0.28 10.45
C LEU A 92 0.38 1.00 11.69
N GLU A 93 0.88 2.21 11.88
CA GLU A 93 0.40 3.17 12.86
C GLU A 93 -0.81 3.93 12.32
N HIS A 94 -0.89 4.08 10.99
CA HIS A 94 -1.96 4.82 10.34
C HIS A 94 -2.33 4.24 8.98
N LEU A 95 -3.61 3.91 8.82
CA LEU A 95 -4.23 3.51 7.56
C LEU A 95 -5.42 4.43 7.26
N ASP A 96 -5.38 5.15 6.14
CA ASP A 96 -6.55 5.85 5.59
C ASP A 96 -7.10 5.08 4.39
N ALA A 97 -8.23 4.40 4.57
CA ALA A 97 -8.92 3.64 3.53
C ALA A 97 -10.32 4.19 3.21
N ARG A 98 -10.60 5.45 3.56
CA ARG A 98 -11.89 6.11 3.28
C ARG A 98 -12.16 6.21 1.78
N ASP A 99 -13.42 6.38 1.41
CA ASP A 99 -13.83 6.52 0.00
C ASP A 99 -13.31 5.35 -0.88
N ASN A 100 -13.52 4.12 -0.41
CA ASN A 100 -13.24 2.87 -1.12
C ASN A 100 -14.53 2.05 -1.28
N ALA A 101 -14.43 0.82 -1.79
CA ALA A 101 -15.55 -0.10 -1.98
C ALA A 101 -15.65 -1.18 -0.89
N LEU A 102 -15.10 -0.92 0.31
CA LEU A 102 -15.20 -1.78 1.49
C LEU A 102 -16.63 -1.68 2.06
N LYS A 103 -17.34 -2.82 2.14
CA LYS A 103 -18.76 -2.86 2.53
C LYS A 103 -19.02 -3.71 3.76
N SER A 104 -18.13 -4.65 4.09
CA SER A 104 -18.35 -5.65 5.12
C SER A 104 -17.14 -5.80 6.05
N PHE A 105 -17.39 -6.34 7.24
CA PHE A 105 -16.31 -6.74 8.16
C PHE A 105 -15.39 -7.79 7.52
N ALA A 106 -15.95 -8.69 6.70
CA ALA A 106 -15.16 -9.70 5.99
C ALA A 106 -14.13 -9.06 5.07
N ASP A 107 -14.42 -7.90 4.47
CA ASP A 107 -13.51 -7.19 3.56
C ASP A 107 -12.25 -6.68 4.28
N ILE A 108 -12.34 -6.43 5.59
CA ILE A 108 -11.23 -5.87 6.39
C ILE A 108 -10.61 -6.88 7.36
N ALA A 109 -11.31 -7.96 7.71
CA ALA A 109 -10.96 -8.86 8.82
C ALA A 109 -9.50 -9.34 8.82
N ALA A 110 -8.99 -9.80 7.67
CA ALA A 110 -7.60 -10.25 7.58
C ALA A 110 -6.59 -9.08 7.65
N GLY A 111 -6.97 -7.89 7.17
CA GLY A 111 -6.12 -6.70 7.21
C GLY A 111 -6.10 -5.98 8.56
N LEU A 112 -7.02 -6.29 9.48
CA LEU A 112 -7.07 -5.65 10.81
C LEU A 112 -5.83 -5.95 11.66
N GLY A 113 -5.21 -7.13 11.50
CA GLY A 113 -3.98 -7.48 12.21
C GLY A 113 -2.78 -6.60 11.83
N ALA A 114 -2.86 -5.84 10.74
CA ALA A 114 -1.81 -4.96 10.26
C ALA A 114 -1.80 -3.57 10.92
N VAL A 115 -2.90 -3.17 11.57
CA VAL A 115 -3.18 -1.77 11.90
C VAL A 115 -3.39 -1.59 13.39
N THR A 116 -2.65 -0.67 14.00
CA THR A 116 -2.79 -0.32 15.44
C THR A 116 -3.80 0.81 15.68
N SER A 117 -4.14 1.60 14.64
CA SER A 117 -5.18 2.64 14.70
C SER A 117 -5.90 2.80 13.36
N LEU A 118 -7.24 2.74 13.38
CA LEU A 118 -8.12 2.96 12.23
C LEU A 118 -8.76 4.36 12.37
N LYS A 119 -8.69 5.19 11.33
CA LYS A 119 -9.36 6.51 11.28
C LYS A 119 -10.14 6.68 9.98
#